data_AF-A0A2A2D446-F1
#
_entry.id   AF-A0A2A2D446-F1
#
_cell.length_a   1.000
_cell.length_b   1.000
_cell.length_c   1.000
_cell.angle_alpha   90.00
_cell.angle_beta   90.00
_cell.angle_gamma   90.00
#
_symmetry.space_group_name_H-M   'P 1'
#
loop_
_entity.id
_entity.type
_entity.pdbx_description
1 polymer ?
#
loop_
_entity_poly.entity_id
_entity_poly.type
_entity_poly.pdbx_seq_one_letter_code
_entity_poly.pdbx_strand_id
1 'polypeptide(L)' 'MTTDASPTLTVRALNRALLDRRLLLRRAALPALDAVGHLTGLQAQSPMEPYRALAARLDGFDPEALSGLPASRAAVRAP' A
#
# COMPACT_ATOMS: atom_id res chain seq x y z
N MET A 1 2.11 -9.40 -40.07
CA MET A 1 1.95 -9.59 -38.62
C MET A 1 3.28 -9.22 -37.98
N THR A 2 3.49 -7.94 -37.72
CA THR A 2 4.71 -7.45 -37.05
C THR A 2 4.55 -7.72 -35.56
N THR A 3 5.27 -8.72 -35.06
CA THR A 3 5.41 -8.96 -33.63
C THR A 3 6.17 -7.77 -33.05
N ASP A 4 5.45 -6.84 -32.43
CA ASP A 4 6.08 -5.79 -31.65
C ASP A 4 6.75 -6.49 -30.46
N ALA A 5 8.08 -6.51 -30.44
CA ALA A 5 8.82 -7.17 -29.37
C ALA A 5 8.60 -6.38 -28.08
N SER A 6 7.92 -6.97 -27.10
CA SER A 6 7.71 -6.34 -25.79
C SER A 6 9.07 -5.90 -25.21
N PRO A 7 9.21 -4.63 -24.80
CA PRO A 7 10.49 -4.10 -24.36
C PRO A 7 10.99 -4.84 -23.11
N THR A 8 12.27 -5.24 -23.11
CA THR A 8 12.90 -5.90 -21.96
C THR A 8 12.88 -5.00 -20.73
N LEU A 9 12.31 -5.49 -19.63
CA LEU A 9 12.23 -4.74 -18.38
C LEU A 9 13.61 -4.61 -17.71
N THR A 10 14.09 -3.37 -17.58
CA THR A 10 15.30 -3.07 -16.81
C THR A 10 15.04 -3.14 -15.31
N VAL A 11 16.09 -3.32 -14.50
CA VAL A 11 16.00 -3.28 -13.03
C VAL A 11 15.37 -1.97 -12.53
N ARG A 12 15.72 -0.84 -13.16
CA ARG A 12 15.14 0.46 -12.82
C ARG A 12 13.64 0.51 -13.12
N ALA A 13 13.20 -0.05 -14.26
CA ALA A 13 11.79 -0.14 -14.60
C ALA A 13 11.03 -1.01 -13.60
N LEU A 14 11.58 -2.17 -13.23
CA LEU A 14 11.02 -3.05 -12.20
C LEU A 14 10.91 -2.35 -10.85
N ASN A 15 11.96 -1.65 -10.41
CA ASN A 15 11.95 -0.91 -9.15
C ASN A 15 10.89 0.18 -9.14
N ARG A 16 10.76 0.97 -10.21
CA ARG A 16 9.73 2.01 -10.30
C ARG A 16 8.32 1.42 -10.31
N ALA A 17 8.13 0.32 -11.03
CA ALA A 17 6.86 -0.38 -11.06
C ALA A 17 6.52 -0.99 -9.68
N LEU A 18 7.50 -1.41 -8.89
CA LEU A 18 7.30 -1.85 -7.51
C LEU A 18 6.93 -0.67 -6.60
N LEU A 19 7.68 0.44 -6.66
CA LEU A 19 7.42 1.62 -5.83
C LEU A 19 6.04 2.22 -6.10
N ASP A 20 5.59 2.23 -7.37
CA ASP A 20 4.25 2.70 -7.74
C ASP A 20 3.16 1.79 -7.15
N ARG A 21 3.28 0.46 -7.29
CA ARG A 21 2.39 -0.53 -6.64
C ARG A 21 2.45 -0.51 -5.12
N ARG A 22 3.50 0.07 -4.53
CA ARG A 22 3.63 0.26 -3.07
C ARG A 22 3.15 1.62 -2.60
N LEU A 23 2.60 2.45 -3.49
CA LEU A 23 2.13 3.81 -3.20
C LEU A 23 3.25 4.71 -2.65
N LEU A 24 4.49 4.48 -3.10
CA LEU A 24 5.69 5.18 -2.63
C LEU A 24 6.21 6.23 -3.61
N LEU A 25 5.72 6.25 -4.85
CA LEU A 25 6.06 7.33 -5.79
C LEU A 25 5.17 8.55 -5.62
N ARG A 26 3.92 8.34 -5.24
CA ARG A 26 2.89 9.36 -5.05
C ARG A 26 1.96 8.91 -3.95
N ARG A 27 1.46 9.88 -3.17
CA ARG A 27 0.38 9.62 -2.21
C ARG A 27 -0.90 9.29 -2.97
N ALA A 28 -1.69 8.36 -2.45
CA ALA A 28 -2.94 7.92 -3.05
C ALA A 28 -4.14 8.37 -2.23
N ALA A 29 -5.18 8.86 -2.91
CA ALA A 29 -6.49 9.10 -2.32
C ALA A 29 -7.26 7.77 -2.25
N LEU A 30 -6.90 6.93 -1.27
CA LEU A 30 -7.54 5.64 -1.02
C LEU A 30 -7.96 5.51 0.45
N PRO A 31 -9.10 4.87 0.74
CA PRO A 31 -9.45 4.47 2.09
C PRO A 31 -8.39 3.56 2.73
N ALA A 32 -8.24 3.62 4.05
CA ALA A 32 -7.24 2.83 4.78
C ALA A 32 -7.41 1.32 4.56
N LEU A 33 -8.64 0.81 4.54
CA LEU A 33 -8.93 -0.60 4.30
C LEU A 33 -8.47 -1.06 2.90
N ASP A 34 -8.80 -0.27 1.87
CA ASP A 34 -8.43 -0.57 0.48
C ASP A 34 -6.91 -0.55 0.31
N ALA A 35 -6.23 0.40 0.97
CA ALA A 35 -4.78 0.48 0.98
C ALA A 35 -4.13 -0.75 1.65
N VAL A 36 -4.68 -1.22 2.77
CA VAL A 36 -4.20 -2.44 3.44
C VAL A 36 -4.36 -3.66 2.52
N GLY A 37 -5.51 -3.79 1.84
CA GLY A 37 -5.74 -4.84 0.85
C GLY A 37 -4.78 -4.77 -0.34
N HIS A 38 -4.61 -3.57 -0.91
CA HIS A 38 -3.70 -3.32 -2.02
C HIS A 38 -2.24 -3.64 -1.69
N LEU A 39 -1.81 -3.29 -0.47
CA LEU A 39 -0.46 -3.55 0.04
C LEU A 39 -0.26 -4.99 0.53
N THR A 40 -1.30 -5.84 0.39
CA THR A 40 -1.33 -7.24 0.84
C THR A 40 -1.00 -7.38 2.32
N GLY A 41 -1.54 -6.46 3.15
CA GLY A 41 -1.26 -6.36 4.57
C GLY A 41 -0.15 -5.36 4.93
N LEU A 42 -0.01 -5.10 6.23
CA LEU A 42 1.00 -4.20 6.80
C LEU A 42 1.68 -4.86 7.98
N GLN A 43 2.93 -4.46 8.22
CA GLN A 43 3.65 -4.86 9.43
C GLN A 43 3.04 -4.14 10.63
N ALA A 44 2.47 -4.93 11.55
CA ALA A 44 1.84 -4.44 12.78
C ALA A 44 2.54 -4.96 14.04
N GLN A 45 3.84 -5.27 13.94
CA GLN A 45 4.64 -5.78 15.07
C GLN A 45 4.70 -4.77 16.21
N SER A 46 4.88 -3.48 15.88
CA SER A 46 4.68 -2.35 16.80
C SER A 46 3.37 -1.61 16.47
N PRO A 47 2.62 -1.13 17.48
CA PRO A 47 1.34 -0.45 17.27
C PRO A 47 1.40 0.71 16.27
N MET A 48 2.51 1.44 16.20
CA MET A 48 2.65 2.65 15.39
C MET A 48 3.07 2.39 13.93
N GLU A 49 3.59 1.20 13.63
CA GLU A 49 4.12 0.89 12.29
C GLU A 49 3.05 0.97 11.18
N PRO A 50 1.83 0.42 11.35
CA PRO A 50 0.78 0.54 10.36
C PRO A 50 0.37 2.00 10.09
N TYR A 51 0.30 2.82 11.15
CA TYR A 51 -0.05 4.24 11.05
C TYR A 51 1.01 5.00 10.26
N ARG A 52 2.29 4.80 10.57
CA ARG A 52 3.40 5.43 9.84
C ARG A 52 3.43 4.98 8.37
N ALA A 53 3.19 3.69 8.13
CA ALA A 53 3.16 3.14 6.79
C ALA A 53 2.05 3.76 5.92
N LEU A 54 0.84 3.92 6.45
CA LEU A 54 -0.27 4.55 5.72
C LEU A 54 -0.13 6.07 5.65
N ALA A 55 0.33 6.74 6.72
CA ALA A 55 0.60 8.18 6.73
C ALA A 55 1.65 8.61 5.70
N ALA A 56 2.54 7.72 5.26
CA ALA A 56 3.50 8.01 4.20
C ALA A 56 2.90 7.83 2.78
N ARG A 57 1.85 7.01 2.63
CA ARG A 57 1.32 6.52 1.35
C ARG A 57 0.00 7.14 0.94
N LEU A 58 -0.80 7.56 1.92
CA LEU A 58 -2.16 8.05 1.67
C LEU A 58 -2.19 9.58 1.71
N ASP A 59 -2.98 10.14 0.82
CA ASP A 59 -3.37 11.54 0.89
C ASP A 59 -4.59 11.66 1.84
N GLY A 60 -4.56 12.64 2.75
CA GLY A 60 -5.61 12.80 3.76
C GLY A 60 -5.74 11.64 4.75
N PHE A 61 -4.63 10.95 5.10
CA PHE A 61 -4.67 9.83 6.05
C PHE A 61 -5.25 10.24 7.41
N ASP A 62 -6.33 9.57 7.80
CA ASP A 62 -6.94 9.66 9.13
C ASP A 62 -6.56 8.41 9.97
N PRO A 63 -5.85 8.58 11.11
CA PRO A 63 -5.55 7.49 12.04
C PRO A 63 -6.80 6.77 12.56
N GLU A 64 -7.93 7.47 12.77
CA GLU A 64 -9.14 6.85 13.31
C GLU A 64 -9.79 5.90 12.29
N ALA A 65 -9.68 6.21 11.00
CA ALA A 65 -10.11 5.32 9.94
C ALA A 65 -9.35 3.97 9.95
N LEU A 66 -8.10 3.94 10.44
CA LEU A 66 -7.33 2.70 10.62
C LEU A 66 -7.67 2.00 11.95
N SER A 67 -7.76 2.75 13.06
CA SER A 67 -8.04 2.22 14.40
C SER A 67 -9.43 1.55 14.48
N GLY A 68 -10.40 2.04 13.69
CA GLY A 68 -11.75 1.50 13.62
C GLY A 68 -11.90 0.17 12.86
N LEU A 69 -10.93 -0.23 12.03
CA LEU A 69 -11.03 -1.45 11.23
C LEU A 69 -11.02 -2.73 12.08
N PRO A 70 -10.16 -2.88 13.10
CA PRO A 70 -10.27 -3.99 14.03
C PRO A 70 -11.58 -4.01 14.82
N ALA A 71 -12.06 -2.84 15.27
CA ALA A 71 -13.30 -2.73 16.04
C ALA A 71 -14.52 -3.19 15.24
N SER A 72 -14.56 -2.86 13.95
CA SER A 72 -15.60 -3.29 13.01
C SER A 72 -15.38 -4.69 12.41
N ARG A 73 -14.28 -5.36 12.75
CA ARG A 73 -13.82 -6.65 12.17
C ARG A 73 -13.53 -6.60 10.66
N ALA A 74 -13.30 -5.42 10.11
CA ALA A 74 -12.88 -5.24 8.71
C ALA A 74 -11.39 -5.57 8.50
N ALA A 75 -10.58 -5.52 9.55
CA ALA A 75 -9.19 -5.93 9.53
C ALA A 75 -8.83 -6.72 10.80
N VAL A 76 -7.79 -7.56 10.72
CA VAL A 76 -7.28 -8.32 11.86
C VAL A 76 -5.77 -8.13 11.99
N ARG A 77 -5.29 -8.06 13.23
CA ARG A 77 -3.86 -8.19 13.56
C ARG A 77 -3.61 -9.63 13.97
N ALA A 78 -2.90 -10.38 13.13
CA ALA A 78 -2.50 -11.76 13.40
C ALA A 78 -1.17 -11.81 14.18
N PRO A 79 -0.95 -12.84 15.01
CA PRO A 79 0.32 -13.07 15.72
C PRO A 79 1.49 -13.36 14.77
#